data_AF-A0A378QZB8-F1
#
_entry.id   AF-A0A378QZB8-F1
#
_cell.length_a   1.000
_cell.length_b   1.000
_cell.length_c   1.000
_cell.angle_alpha   90.00
_cell.angle_beta   90.00
_cell.angle_gamma   90.00
#
_symmetry.space_group_name_H-M   'P 1'
#
loop_
_entity.id
_entity.type
_entity.pdbx_description
1 polymer ?
#
loop_
_entity_poly.entity_id
_entity_poly.type
_entity_poly.pdbx_seq_one_letter_code
_entity_poly.pdbx_strand_id
1 'polypeptide(L)' 'MLNIQQIDWAKVDNLLPVVIQDYRTAQVLMLGYTNPESLKKNDK' A
#
# COMPACT_ATOMS: atom_id res chain seq x y z
N MET A 1 -10.13 8.08 0.51
CA MET A 1 -10.20 6.60 0.55
C MET A 1 -9.36 6.07 -0.59
N LEU A 2 -8.54 5.05 -0.37
CA LEU A 2 -7.55 4.56 -1.34
C LEU A 2 -8.29 3.75 -2.42
N ASN A 3 -8.18 4.13 -3.70
CA ASN A 3 -8.85 3.40 -4.78
C ASN A 3 -7.92 2.35 -5.39
N ILE A 4 -8.04 1.11 -4.93
CA ILE A 4 -7.20 -0.02 -5.33
C ILE A 4 -7.27 -0.26 -6.86
N GLN A 5 -8.38 0.10 -7.52
CA GLN A 5 -8.56 -0.09 -8.97
C GLN A 5 -7.76 0.90 -9.82
N GLN A 6 -7.32 2.02 -9.26
CA GLN A 6 -6.53 3.03 -9.99
C GLN A 6 -5.02 2.76 -9.93
N ILE A 7 -4.59 1.75 -9.18
CA ILE A 7 -3.18 1.38 -9.06
C ILE A 7 -2.75 0.65 -10.34
N ASP A 8 -1.69 1.14 -10.97
CA ASP A 8 -1.05 0.46 -12.10
C ASP A 8 -0.17 -0.69 -11.59
N TRP A 9 -0.80 -1.86 -11.44
CA TRP A 9 -0.17 -3.07 -10.93
C TRP A 9 0.89 -3.64 -11.87
N ALA A 10 0.73 -3.44 -13.18
CA ALA A 10 1.67 -3.92 -14.17
C ALA A 10 3.01 -3.17 -14.09
N LYS A 11 2.97 -1.87 -13.77
CA LYS A 11 4.19 -1.05 -13.60
C LYS A 11 5.06 -1.49 -12.42
N VAL A 12 4.48 -2.11 -11.40
CA VAL A 12 5.16 -2.50 -10.17
C VAL A 12 5.32 -4.01 -10.02
N ASP A 13 5.22 -4.78 -11.11
CA ASP A 13 5.34 -6.24 -11.10
C ASP A 13 4.41 -6.92 -10.07
N ASN A 14 3.19 -6.39 -9.90
CA ASN A 14 2.21 -6.79 -8.88
C ASN A 14 2.71 -6.69 -7.42
N LEU A 15 3.82 -5.98 -7.17
CA LEU A 15 4.41 -5.78 -5.86
C LEU A 15 4.54 -4.29 -5.56
N LEU A 16 3.53 -3.74 -4.91
CA LEU A 16 3.44 -2.31 -4.61
C LEU A 16 4.30 -1.95 -3.39
N PRO A 17 5.24 -0.99 -3.51
CA PRO A 17 5.92 -0.41 -2.36
C PRO A 17 4.95 0.46 -1.55
N VAL A 18 4.94 0.28 -0.23
CA VAL A 18 4.08 1.02 0.70
C VAL A 18 4.90 1.62 1.84
N VAL A 19 4.58 2.85 2.22
CA VAL A 19 5.23 3.54 3.34
C VAL A 19 4.31 3.44 4.56
N ILE A 20 4.84 2.89 5.65
CA ILE A 20 4.16 2.83 6.94
C ILE A 20 4.60 4.06 7.73
N GLN A 21 3.62 4.84 8.20
CA GLN A 21 3.84 6.10 8.88
C GLN A 21 2.98 6.14 10.15
N ASP A 22 3.51 6.74 11.22
CA ASP A 22 2.72 7.06 12.39
C ASP A 22 1.75 8.22 12.08
N TYR A 23 0.45 7.98 12.28
CA TYR A 23 -0.60 8.93 11.88
C TYR A 23 -0.62 10.22 12.73
N ARG A 24 -0.02 10.22 13.93
CA ARG A 24 -0.03 11.37 14.85
C ARG A 24 1.15 12.29 14.62
N THR A 25 2.32 11.69 14.43
CA THR A 25 3.61 12.40 14.35
C THR A 25 4.10 12.59 12.91
N ALA A 26 3.44 11.92 11.94
CA ALA A 26 3.89 11.86 10.56
C ALA A 26 5.30 11.24 10.39
N GLN A 27 5.79 10.51 11.40
CA GLN A 27 7.08 9.83 11.31
C GLN A 27 6.97 8.61 10.39
N VAL A 28 7.87 8.51 9.41
CA VAL A 28 8.01 7.30 8.58
C VAL A 28 8.65 6.20 9.42
N LEU A 29 7.95 5.07 9.52
CA LEU A 29 8.37 3.93 10.33
C LEU A 29 9.08 2.86 9.48
N MET A 30 8.57 2.59 8.27
CA MET A 30 9.09 1.51 7.42
C MET A 30 8.67 1.68 5.94
N LEU A 31 9.48 1.13 5.03
CA LEU A 31 9.09 0.80 3.66
C LEU A 31 8.78 -0.70 3.58
N GLY A 32 7.56 -1.04 3.18
CA GLY A 32 7.11 -2.42 2.96
C GLY A 32 6.70 -2.66 1.52
N TYR A 33 6.32 -3.89 1.22
CA TYR A 33 5.77 -4.28 -0.08
C TYR A 33 4.48 -5.08 0.12
N THR A 34 3.54 -4.92 -0.79
CA THR A 34 2.24 -5.61 -0.73
C THR A 34 1.75 -5.98 -2.12
N ASN A 35 0.93 -7.01 -2.20
CA ASN A 35 0.31 -7.45 -3.45
C ASN A 35 -1.19 -7.07 -3.48
N PRO A 36 -1.86 -7.14 -4.65
CA PRO A 36 -3.27 -6.75 -4.78
C PRO A 36 -4.20 -7.51 -3.84
N GLU A 37 -3.93 -8.79 -3.61
CA GLU A 37 -4.75 -9.65 -2.75
C GLU A 37 -4.66 -9.26 -1.28
N SER A 38 -3.47 -8.91 -0.79
CA SER A 38 -3.27 -8.49 0.59
C SER A 38 -3.90 -7.13 0.86
N LEU A 39 -3.86 -6.21 -0.10
CA LEU A 39 -4.53 -4.91 0.02
C LEU A 39 -6.06 -5.04 0.06
N LYS A 40 -6.66 -5.91 -0.76
CA LYS A 40 -8.11 -6.16 -0.72
C LYS A 40 -8.61 -6.72 0.63
N LYS A 41 -7.77 -7.47 1.36
CA LYS A 41 -8.14 -8.02 2.67
C LYS A 41 -8.23 -6.96 3.78
N ASN A 42 -7.55 -5.82 3.61
CA ASN A 42 -7.48 -4.75 4.60
C ASN A 42 -8.57 -3.67 4.44
N ASP A 43 -9.46 -3.80 3.44
CA ASP A 43 -10.59 -2.91 3.19
C ASP A 43 -11.88 -3.39 3.89
N LYS A 44 -11.75 -3.92 5.12
CA LYS A 44 -12.88 -4.34 5.98
C LYS A 44 -13.00 -3.46 7.21
#